data_AF-A0A9E3KSE0-F1
#
_entry.id   AF-A0A9E3KSE0-F1
#
_cell.length_a   1.000
_cell.length_b   1.000
_cell.length_c   1.000
_cell.angle_alpha   90.00
_cell.angle_beta   90.00
_cell.angle_gamma   90.00
#
_symmetry.space_group_name_H-M   'P 1'
#
loop_
_entity.id
_entity.type
_entity.pdbx_description
1 polymer ?
#
loop_
_entity_poly.entity_id
_entity_poly.type
_entity_poly.pdbx_seq_one_letter_code
_entity_poly.pdbx_strand_id
1 'polypeptide(L)' 'MSNADLAVLLNEIGVHETKASIDSKISRGSFSACFFIQCLSVIGCSKIEIEEYESSMLIAAEPNVEYNKKSSNGK' A
#
# COMPACT_ATOMS: atom_id res chain seq x y z
N MET A 1 -20.98 -5.39 -10.81
CA MET A 1 -19.86 -5.93 -11.60
C MET A 1 -19.45 -7.25 -11.00
N SER A 2 -19.56 -8.32 -11.77
CA SER A 2 -19.09 -9.66 -11.43
C SER A 2 -17.62 -9.83 -11.83
N ASN A 3 -16.96 -10.90 -11.33
CA ASN A 3 -15.61 -11.25 -11.77
C ASN A 3 -15.56 -11.64 -13.26
N ALA A 4 -16.69 -12.03 -13.86
CA ALA A 4 -16.77 -12.24 -15.31
C ALA A 4 -16.73 -10.90 -16.06
N ASP A 5 -17.45 -9.89 -15.58
CA ASP A 5 -17.45 -8.55 -16.21
C ASP A 5 -16.06 -7.90 -16.08
N LEU A 6 -15.42 -8.04 -14.90
CA LEU A 6 -14.06 -7.56 -14.70
C LEU A 6 -13.06 -8.24 -15.66
N ALA A 7 -13.21 -9.55 -15.91
CA ALA A 7 -12.37 -10.25 -16.88
C ALA A 7 -12.52 -9.65 -18.28
N VAL A 8 -13.74 -9.35 -18.72
CA VAL A 8 -13.98 -8.72 -20.04
C VAL A 8 -13.23 -7.39 -20.13
N LEU A 9 -13.42 -6.50 -19.15
CA LEU A 9 -12.79 -5.17 -19.15
C LEU A 9 -11.26 -5.23 -19.09
N LEU A 10 -10.70 -6.16 -18.32
CA LEU A 10 -9.25 -6.39 -18.26
C LEU A 10 -8.71 -6.88 -19.61
N ASN A 11 -9.44 -7.75 -20.30
CA ASN A 11 -9.04 -8.22 -21.63
C ASN A 11 -9.03 -7.09 -22.67
N GLU A 12 -9.92 -6.10 -22.56
CA GLU A 12 -9.96 -4.92 -23.45
C GLU A 12 -8.66 -4.09 -23.38
N ILE A 13 -7.98 -4.09 -22.23
CA ILE A 13 -6.69 -3.39 -22.04
C ILE A 13 -5.48 -4.33 -22.19
N GLY A 14 -5.68 -5.55 -22.70
CA GLY A 14 -4.61 -6.54 -22.93
C GLY A 14 -4.20 -7.35 -21.68
N VAL A 15 -4.98 -7.28 -20.60
CA VAL A 15 -4.78 -8.09 -19.39
C VAL A 15 -5.63 -9.35 -19.51
N HIS A 16 -5.00 -10.42 -20.00
CA HIS A 16 -5.67 -11.69 -20.29
C HIS A 16 -6.02 -12.49 -19.04
N GLU A 17 -7.17 -12.18 -18.45
CA GLU A 17 -7.70 -12.85 -17.28
C GLU A 17 -9.01 -13.59 -17.60
N THR A 18 -9.32 -14.59 -16.79
CA THR A 18 -10.56 -15.35 -16.83
C THR A 18 -11.28 -15.18 -15.50
N LYS A 19 -12.60 -15.44 -15.46
CA LYS A 19 -13.33 -15.45 -14.19
C LYS A 19 -12.65 -16.34 -13.13
N ALA A 20 -12.23 -17.54 -13.52
CA ALA A 20 -11.60 -18.51 -12.61
C ALA A 20 -10.22 -18.05 -12.10
N SER A 21 -9.42 -17.40 -12.94
CA SER A 21 -8.10 -16.87 -12.52
C SER A 21 -8.25 -15.69 -11.56
N ILE A 22 -9.25 -14.83 -11.77
CA ILE A 22 -9.60 -13.74 -10.85
C ILE A 22 -10.09 -14.34 -9.52
N ASP A 23 -11.07 -15.27 -9.55
CA ASP A 23 -11.59 -15.94 -8.35
C ASP A 23 -10.45 -16.55 -7.52
N SER A 24 -9.48 -17.19 -8.18
CA SER A 24 -8.32 -17.80 -7.51
C SER A 24 -7.37 -16.78 -6.88
N LYS A 25 -7.11 -15.64 -7.55
CA LYS A 25 -6.28 -14.55 -7.01
C LYS A 25 -6.91 -13.95 -5.76
N ILE A 26 -8.21 -13.73 -5.78
CA ILE A 26 -8.97 -13.20 -4.64
C ILE A 26 -9.00 -14.23 -3.51
N SER A 27 -9.32 -15.49 -3.80
CA SER A 27 -9.41 -16.55 -2.79
C SER A 27 -8.07 -16.81 -2.09
N ARG A 28 -6.94 -16.77 -2.80
CA ARG A 28 -5.62 -16.96 -2.18
C ARG A 28 -5.07 -15.70 -1.50
N GLY A 29 -5.67 -14.53 -1.78
CA GLY A 29 -5.25 -13.24 -1.23
C GLY A 29 -3.90 -12.72 -1.73
N SER A 30 -3.43 -13.16 -2.91
CA SER A 30 -2.12 -12.74 -3.44
C SER A 30 -2.20 -12.47 -4.94
N PHE A 31 -1.81 -11.26 -5.34
CA PHE A 31 -1.73 -10.81 -6.73
C PHE A 31 -0.75 -9.65 -6.83
N SER A 32 -0.33 -9.28 -8.04
CA SER A 32 0.60 -8.16 -8.23
C SER A 32 -0.08 -6.83 -7.97
N ALA A 33 0.69 -5.84 -7.49
CA ALA A 33 0.20 -4.47 -7.37
C ALA A 33 -0.25 -3.90 -8.73
N CYS A 34 0.44 -4.27 -9.82
CA CYS A 34 0.04 -3.89 -11.18
C CYS A 34 -1.37 -4.38 -11.52
N PHE A 35 -1.67 -5.66 -11.27
CA PHE A 35 -3.01 -6.22 -11.48
C PHE A 35 -4.07 -5.48 -10.67
N PHE A 36 -3.77 -5.11 -9.42
CA PHE A 36 -4.67 -4.34 -8.58
C PHE A 36 -5.00 -2.97 -9.19
N ILE A 37 -3.99 -2.21 -9.61
CA ILE A 37 -4.19 -0.89 -10.24
C ILE A 37 -4.92 -1.02 -11.59
N GLN A 38 -4.62 -2.06 -12.37
CA GLN A 38 -5.34 -2.35 -13.62
C GLN A 38 -6.82 -2.61 -13.36
N CYS A 39 -7.16 -3.40 -12.33
CA CYS A 39 -8.55 -3.58 -11.90
C CYS A 39 -9.19 -2.23 -11.57
N LEU A 40 -8.54 -1.42 -10.72
CA LEU A 40 -9.05 -0.09 -10.35
C LEU A 40 -9.28 0.81 -11.57
N SER A 41 -8.35 0.81 -12.52
CA SER A 41 -8.47 1.61 -13.74
C SER A 41 -9.68 1.21 -14.59
N VAL A 42 -9.89 -0.09 -14.83
CA VAL A 42 -10.98 -0.54 -15.72
C VAL A 42 -12.36 -0.43 -15.07
N ILE A 43 -12.44 -0.44 -13.74
CA ILE A 43 -13.70 -0.19 -13.01
C ILE A 43 -14.02 1.30 -12.84
N GLY A 44 -13.15 2.20 -13.34
CA GLY A 44 -13.36 3.65 -13.30
C GLY A 44 -12.91 4.32 -12.01
N CYS A 45 -12.06 3.70 -11.21
CA CYS A 45 -11.45 4.34 -10.04
C CYS A 45 -10.34 5.30 -10.49
N SER A 46 -10.53 6.59 -10.23
CA SER A 46 -9.64 7.68 -10.68
C SER A 46 -8.79 8.28 -9.57
N LYS A 47 -9.09 7.98 -8.30
CA LYS A 47 -8.37 8.50 -7.13
C LYS A 47 -8.15 7.38 -6.11
N ILE A 48 -6.91 7.24 -5.67
CA ILE A 48 -6.51 6.41 -4.53
C ILE A 48 -5.84 7.35 -3.53
N GLU A 49 -6.26 7.28 -2.27
CA GLU A 49 -5.68 8.05 -1.18
C GLU A 49 -5.15 7.05 -0.15
N ILE A 50 -3.91 7.24 0.28
CA ILE A 50 -3.26 6.39 1.28
C ILE A 50 -3.16 7.23 2.54
N GLU A 51 -3.84 6.80 3.59
CA GLU A 51 -3.74 7.44 4.89
C GLU A 51 -2.43 7.00 5.56
N GLU A 52 -1.66 7.97 6.04
CA GLU A 52 -0.51 7.70 6.90
C GLU A 52 -1.02 7.41 8.32
N TYR A 53 -0.79 6.20 8.80
CA TYR A 53 -1.00 5.89 10.21
C TYR A 53 0.25 6.29 10.98
N GLU A 54 0.20 7.42 11.69
CA GLU A 54 1.18 7.77 12.72
C GLU A 54 1.22 6.61 13.73
N SER A 55 2.29 5.83 13.70
CA SER A 55 2.50 4.77 14.67
C SER A 55 2.65 5.41 16.04
N SER A 56 1.79 5.05 16.99
CA SER A 56 1.80 5.55 18.38
C SER A 56 3.04 5.14 19.19
N MET A 57 4.15 4.76 18.56
CA MET A 57 5.41 4.38 19.18
C MET A 57 6.31 5.57 19.59
N LEU A 58 5.98 6.81 19.22
CA LEU A 58 6.78 7.98 19.58
C LEU A 58 6.78 8.33 21.09
N ILE A 59 5.97 7.64 21.91
CA ILE A 59 5.87 7.89 23.36
C ILE A 59 7.12 7.40 24.14
N ALA A 60 7.95 6.55 23.53
CA ALA A 60 9.16 6.00 24.16
C ALA A 60 10.46 6.71 23.73
N ALA A 61 10.39 7.76 22.91
CA ALA A 61 11.58 8.51 22.53
C ALA A 61 12.06 9.34 23.73
N GLU A 62 13.25 9.03 24.24
CA GLU A 62 13.87 9.84 25.28
C GLU A 62 14.09 11.28 24.78
N PRO A 63 13.88 12.31 25.62
CA PRO A 63 14.10 13.69 25.22
C PRO A 63 15.56 13.90 24.82
N ASN A 64 15.78 14.60 23.70
CA ASN A 64 17.12 14.98 23.28
C ASN A 64 17.67 16.06 24.21
N VAL A 65 18.37 15.65 25.27
CA VAL A 65 19.03 16.55 26.22
C VAL A 65 20.45 16.84 25.76
N GLU A 66 20.70 18.10 25.43
CA GLU A 66 22.04 18.58 25.10
C GLU A 66 22.89 18.65 26.38
N TYR A 67 23.82 17.71 26.53
CA TYR A 67 24.70 17.63 27.68
C TYR A 67 25.79 18.71 27.60
N ASN A 68 25.64 19.77 28.41
CA ASN A 68 26.71 20.73 28.63
C ASN A 68 27.87 20.10 29.40
N LYS A 69 28.96 19.74 28.70
CA LYS A 69 30.22 19.38 29.34
C LYS A 69 30.76 20.61 30.08
N LYS A 70 30.75 20.57 31.42
CA LYS A 70 31.51 21.54 32.22
C LYS A 70 32.99 21.35 31.91
N SER A 71 33.59 22.34 31.28
CA SER A 71 35.03 22.39 31.08
C SER A 71 35.71 22.43 32.45
N SER A 72 36.25 21.29 32.88
CA SER A 72 37.16 21.22 34.01
C SER A 72 38.52 21.75 33.55
N ASN A 73 38.83 23.02 33.82
CA ASN A 73 40.22 23.44 33.92
C ASN A 73 40.50 23.79 35.37
N GLY A 74 41.03 22.79 36.07
CA GLY A 74 41.73 22.95 37.33
C GLY A 74 43.20 23.29 37.10
N LYS A 75 43.77 23.90 38.14
CA LYS A 75 45.14 24.41 38.37
C LYS A 75 45.41 25.82 37.87
#